data_AF-A0A7V9V5C7-F1
#
_entry.id   AF-A0A7V9V5C7-F1
#
_cell.length_a   1.000
_cell.length_b   1.000
_cell.length_c   1.000
_cell.angle_alpha   90.00
_cell.angle_beta   90.00
_cell.angle_gamma   90.00
#
_symmetry.space_group_name_H-M   'P 1'
#
loop_
_entity.id
_entity.type
_entity.pdbx_description
1 polymer ?
#
loop_
_entity_poly.entity_id
_entity_poly.type
_entity_poly.pdbx_seq_one_letter_code
_entity_poly.pdbx_strand_id
1 'polypeptide(L)'
;SLEKPTPQKIEQLVTDLIAQRIADKQLDECDLTLAELRTIAERFRFTLMTMLHTRIAYPKQDTKTTTLRDETLRPDVMAATKKPDSAPPISAA
;
A
#
# COMPACT_ATOMS: atom_id res chain seq x y z
N SER A 1 -22.44 15.52 -0.57
CA SER A 1 -21.22 14.72 -0.74
C SER A 1 -20.05 15.62 -1.07
N LEU A 2 -18.87 15.40 -0.47
CA LEU A 2 -17.65 16.10 -0.87
C LEU A 2 -17.06 15.41 -2.11
N GLU A 3 -17.06 16.08 -3.26
CA GLU A 3 -16.49 15.55 -4.51
C GLU A 3 -14.96 15.49 -4.50
N LYS A 4 -14.31 16.35 -3.71
CA LYS A 4 -12.85 16.38 -3.51
C LYS A 4 -12.55 16.72 -2.05
N PRO A 5 -12.19 15.74 -1.20
CA PRO A 5 -11.87 15.97 0.18
C PRO A 5 -10.51 16.67 0.31
N THR A 6 -10.49 17.99 0.25
CA THR A 6 -9.31 18.78 0.62
C THR A 6 -9.20 18.81 2.13
N PRO A 7 -8.00 18.68 2.74
CA PRO A 7 -7.83 18.73 4.20
C PRO A 7 -8.46 19.98 4.82
N GLN A 8 -8.36 21.12 4.15
CA GLN A 8 -8.96 22.39 4.59
C GLN A 8 -10.49 22.34 4.61
N LYS A 9 -11.11 21.62 3.66
CA LYS A 9 -12.57 21.51 3.55
C LYS A 9 -13.15 20.56 4.60
N ILE A 10 -12.39 19.52 4.95
CA ILE A 10 -12.72 18.62 6.08
C ILE A 10 -12.67 19.40 7.39
N GLU A 11 -11.63 20.22 7.57
CA GLU A 11 -11.45 21.01 8.79
C GLU A 11 -12.57 22.02 9.02
N GLN A 12 -12.97 22.73 7.96
CA GLN A 12 -14.13 23.63 8.00
C GLN A 12 -15.40 22.85 8.35
N LEU A 13 -15.66 21.73 7.67
CA LEU A 13 -16.86 20.92 7.92
C LEU A 13 -16.95 20.42 9.38
N VAL A 14 -15.83 19.96 9.95
CA VAL A 14 -15.80 19.51 11.35
C VAL A 14 -16.05 20.69 12.30
N THR A 15 -15.46 21.85 12.01
CA THR A 15 -15.63 23.07 12.82
C THR A 15 -17.08 23.57 12.77
N ASP A 16 -17.68 23.62 11.60
CA ASP A 16 -19.07 24.04 11.39
C ASP A 16 -20.04 23.10 12.12
N LEU A 17 -19.80 21.78 12.04
CA LEU A 17 -20.62 20.79 12.74
C LEU A 17 -20.56 20.99 14.25
N ILE A 18 -19.36 21.18 14.82
CA ILE A 18 -19.21 21.42 16.26
C ILE A 18 -19.90 22.73 16.67
N ALA A 19 -19.72 23.80 15.90
CA ALA A 19 -20.36 25.09 16.15
C ALA A 19 -21.89 24.97 16.12
N GLN A 20 -22.45 24.23 15.16
CA GLN A 20 -23.88 23.98 15.07
C GLN A 20 -24.41 23.23 16.30
N ARG A 21 -23.69 22.19 16.78
CA ARG A 21 -24.08 21.43 17.98
C ARG A 21 -24.07 22.29 19.25
N ILE A 22 -23.11 23.21 19.36
CA ILE A 22 -23.04 24.18 20.46
C ILE A 22 -24.21 25.17 20.36
N ALA A 23 -24.50 25.70 19.17
CA ALA A 23 -25.62 26.63 18.97
C ALA A 23 -26.98 25.99 19.29
N ASP A 24 -27.13 24.70 18.98
CA ASP A 24 -28.32 23.90 19.29
C ASP A 24 -28.41 23.49 20.77
N LYS A 25 -27.47 23.92 21.64
CA LYS A 25 -27.40 23.59 23.07
C LYS A 25 -27.32 22.10 23.40
N GLN A 26 -26.88 21.29 22.44
CA GLN A 26 -26.82 19.83 22.62
C GLN A 26 -25.69 19.38 23.56
N LEU A 27 -24.81 20.30 23.95
CA LEU A 27 -23.67 20.06 24.81
C LEU A 27 -23.77 20.80 26.16
N ASP A 28 -24.90 21.45 26.46
CA ASP A 28 -25.06 22.31 27.66
C ASP A 28 -25.02 21.51 28.98
N GLU A 29 -25.46 20.24 28.97
CA GLU A 29 -25.44 19.35 30.15
C GLU A 29 -24.17 18.47 30.22
N CYS A 30 -23.18 18.74 29.36
CA CYS A 30 -21.95 17.96 29.30
C CYS A 30 -20.81 18.68 30.02
N ASP A 31 -20.01 17.97 30.82
CA ASP A 31 -18.79 18.49 31.44
C ASP A 31 -17.61 18.56 30.43
N LEU A 32 -17.87 18.99 29.20
CA LEU A 32 -16.86 19.12 28.14
C LEU A 32 -16.27 20.52 28.13
N THR A 33 -14.94 20.59 28.17
CA THR A 33 -14.22 21.85 28.02
C THR A 33 -14.02 22.21 26.53
N LEU A 34 -13.83 23.51 26.26
CA LEU A 34 -13.49 23.98 24.90
C LEU A 34 -12.16 23.39 24.38
N ALA A 35 -11.23 23.06 25.27
CA ALA A 35 -9.97 22.42 24.93
C ALA A 35 -10.17 20.97 24.46
N GLU A 36 -11.06 20.23 25.11
CA GLU A 36 -11.43 18.87 24.70
C GLU A 36 -12.19 18.88 23.38
N LEU A 37 -13.05 19.86 23.13
CA LEU A 37 -13.72 20.01 21.84
C LEU A 37 -12.72 20.21 20.68
N ARG A 38 -11.66 21.01 20.88
CA ARG A 38 -10.56 21.13 19.89
C ARG A 38 -9.84 19.80 19.69
N THR A 39 -9.56 19.11 20.79
CA THR A 39 -8.92 17.79 20.76
C THR A 39 -9.75 16.81 19.92
N ILE A 40 -11.07 16.75 20.17
CA ILE A 40 -12.01 15.91 19.43
C ILE A 40 -12.04 16.29 17.94
N ALA A 41 -12.10 17.59 17.61
CA ALA A 41 -12.09 18.08 16.23
C ALA A 41 -10.86 17.58 15.45
N GLU A 42 -9.67 17.62 16.06
CA GLU A 42 -8.44 17.12 15.44
C GLU A 42 -8.50 15.61 15.16
N ARG A 43 -9.06 14.82 16.09
CA ARG A 43 -9.18 13.36 15.89
C ARG A 43 -10.17 13.06 14.76
N PHE A 44 -11.29 13.78 14.70
CA PHE A 44 -12.22 13.66 13.58
C PHE A 44 -11.57 14.01 12.25
N ARG A 45 -10.80 15.10 12.19
CA ARG A 45 -10.05 15.49 10.98
C ARG A 45 -9.10 14.38 10.53
N PHE A 46 -8.34 13.79 11.45
CA PHE A 46 -7.40 12.70 11.14
C PHE A 46 -8.10 11.44 10.62
N THR A 47 -9.16 11.01 11.30
CA THR A 47 -9.95 9.84 10.90
C THR A 47 -10.61 10.05 9.54
N LEU A 48 -11.21 11.22 9.31
CA LEU A 48 -11.83 11.57 8.04
C LEU A 48 -10.80 11.67 6.91
N MET A 49 -9.61 12.22 7.16
CA MET A 49 -8.51 12.16 6.18
C MET A 49 -8.22 10.71 5.80
N THR A 50 -8.00 9.85 6.79
CA THR A 50 -7.66 8.44 6.56
C THR A 50 -8.75 7.69 5.78
N MET A 51 -10.03 7.95 6.08
CA MET A 51 -11.15 7.31 5.40
C MET A 51 -11.40 7.84 3.98
N LEU A 52 -11.15 9.13 3.75
CA LEU A 52 -11.48 9.79 2.48
C LEU A 52 -10.30 9.85 1.49
N HIS A 53 -9.09 9.44 1.90
CA HIS A 53 -8.01 9.19 0.95
C HIS A 53 -8.24 7.87 0.21
N THR A 54 -8.21 7.94 -1.12
CA THR A 54 -8.16 6.76 -1.98
C THR A 54 -6.89 5.97 -1.70
N ARG A 55 -7.00 4.64 -1.54
CA ARG A 55 -5.83 3.77 -1.40
C ARG A 55 -4.90 4.00 -2.60
N ILE A 56 -3.68 4.44 -2.34
CA ILE A 56 -2.65 4.61 -3.36
C ILE A 56 -2.25 3.23 -3.89
N ALA A 57 -2.29 3.08 -5.22
CA ALA A 57 -1.79 1.90 -5.90
C ALA A 57 -0.27 1.84 -5.71
N TYR A 58 0.25 0.65 -5.41
CA TYR A 58 1.71 0.46 -5.34
C TYR A 58 2.35 0.89 -6.67
N PRO A 59 3.48 1.62 -6.62
CA PRO A 59 4.21 1.96 -7.83
C PRO A 59 4.53 0.66 -8.57
N LYS A 60 4.01 0.52 -9.79
CA LYS A 60 4.33 -0.62 -10.64
C LYS A 60 5.83 -0.55 -10.90
N GLN A 61 6.56 -1.61 -10.56
CA GLN A 61 7.96 -1.72 -10.95
C GLN A 61 7.98 -1.70 -12.47
N ASP A 62 8.54 -0.63 -13.05
CA ASP A 62 8.82 -0.58 -14.48
C ASP A 62 9.77 -1.73 -14.79
N THR A 63 9.25 -2.81 -15.38
CA THR A 63 10.03 -3.90 -15.93
C THR A 63 10.74 -3.43 -17.20
N LYS A 64 11.65 -2.46 -17.06
CA LYS A 64 12.76 -2.31 -17.99
C LYS A 64 13.76 -3.40 -17.65
N THR A 65 13.79 -4.46 -18.46
CA THR A 65 14.99 -5.13 -19.02
C THR A 65 14.58 -6.52 -19.49
N THR A 66 14.35 -6.70 -20.79
CA THR A 66 14.84 -7.82 -21.60
C THR A 66 14.65 -7.41 -23.07
N THR A 67 15.47 -6.48 -23.51
CA THR A 67 15.97 -6.53 -24.88
C THR A 67 17.13 -7.54 -24.88
N LEU A 68 17.29 -8.25 -25.99
CA LEU A 68 18.35 -9.21 -26.33
C LEU A 68 18.13 -10.66 -25.88
N ARG A 69 17.36 -11.42 -26.66
CA ARG A 69 17.84 -12.70 -27.21
C ARG A 69 17.34 -12.83 -28.65
N ASP A 70 18.17 -12.32 -29.56
CA ASP A 70 18.12 -12.59 -30.98
C ASP A 70 18.11 -14.11 -31.23
N GLU A 71 17.14 -14.55 -32.01
CA GLU A 71 16.81 -15.95 -32.29
C GLU A 71 17.63 -16.47 -33.48
N THR A 72 18.96 -16.46 -33.38
CA THR A 72 19.80 -17.11 -34.41
C THR A 72 21.08 -17.74 -33.83
N LEU A 73 21.33 -18.97 -34.29
CA LEU A 73 22.50 -19.83 -34.10
C LEU A 73 22.67 -20.51 -32.73
N ARG A 74 22.12 -21.73 -32.61
CA ARG A 74 22.83 -22.82 -31.94
C ARG A 74 23.34 -23.78 -33.02
N PRO A 75 24.66 -23.86 -33.29
CA PRO A 75 25.19 -24.93 -34.12
C PRO A 75 25.24 -26.23 -33.31
N ASP A 76 24.91 -27.31 -33.97
CA ASP A 76 24.76 -28.66 -33.42
C ASP A 76 26.08 -29.19 -32.85
N VAL A 77 26.18 -29.34 -31.53
CA VAL A 77 27.30 -30.07 -30.90
C VAL A 77 26.89 -31.54 -30.73
N MET A 78 26.80 -32.24 -31.86
CA MET A 78 26.87 -33.70 -31.94
C MET A 78 28.31 -34.08 -32.30
N ALA A 79 29.18 -34.20 -31.30
CA ALA A 79 30.49 -34.81 -31.50
C ALA A 79 31.02 -35.46 -30.21
N ALA A 80 31.46 -36.70 -30.35
CA ALA A 80 32.25 -37.51 -29.42
C ALA A 80 31.50 -38.28 -28.31
N THR A 81 30.98 -39.44 -28.73
CA THR A 81 30.90 -40.65 -27.92
C THR A 81 32.28 -41.08 -27.39
N LYS A 82 32.45 -41.21 -26.07
CA LYS A 82 33.46 -42.13 -25.49
C LYS A 82 33.07 -42.58 -24.07
N LYS A 83 32.64 -43.85 -23.94
CA LYS A 83 32.66 -44.67 -22.71
C LYS A 83 34.10 -44.72 -22.16
N PRO A 84 34.36 -44.75 -20.84
CA PRO A 84 34.15 -46.00 -20.08
C PRO A 84 33.84 -45.78 -18.57
N ASP A 85 33.20 -46.77 -17.93
CA ASP A 85 33.58 -47.09 -16.55
C ASP A 85 33.35 -48.58 -16.28
N SER A 86 34.48 -49.27 -16.08
CA SER A 86 34.58 -50.64 -15.64
C SER A 86 34.44 -50.66 -14.12
N ALA A 87 33.32 -51.14 -13.60
CA ALA A 87 33.16 -51.35 -12.16
C ALA A 87 34.04 -52.52 -11.68
N PRO A 88 34.85 -52.37 -10.61
CA PRO A 88 35.51 -53.51 -9.99
C PRO A 88 34.53 -54.30 -9.09
N PRO A 89 34.64 -55.64 -9.01
CA PRO A 89 33.77 -56.47 -8.19
C PRO A 89 34.14 -56.35 -6.71
N ILE A 90 33.15 -56.06 -5.85
CA ILE A 90 33.31 -56.15 -4.40
C ILE A 90 33.47 -57.63 -3.98
N SER A 91 34.60 -57.95 -3.38
CA SER A 91 34.91 -59.29 -2.86
C SER A 91 34.30 -59.47 -1.46
N ALA A 92 33.74 -60.66 -1.24
CA ALA A 92 33.15 -61.10 0.02
C ALA A 92 34.20 -61.32 1.12
N ALA A 93 33.82 -61.03 2.36
CA ALA A 93 34.37 -61.62 3.58
C ALA A 93 33.23 -61.75 4.61
#